data_AF-A0A1B3N0D4-F1
#
_entry.id   AF-A0A1B3N0D4-F1
#
_cell.length_a   1.000
_cell.length_b   1.000
_cell.length_c   1.000
_cell.angle_alpha   90.00
_cell.angle_beta   90.00
_cell.angle_gamma   90.00
#
_symmetry.space_group_name_H-M   'P 1'
#
loop_
_entity.id
_entity.type
_entity.pdbx_description
1 polymer ?
#
loop_
_entity_poly.entity_id
_entity_poly.type
_entity_poly.pdbx_seq_one_letter_code
_entity_poly.pdbx_strand_id
1 'polypeptide(L)' 'MQNVQIAMDFPGFAQEFLRRNPVYRKEYREVMTGKRTVHRDEQEEMARRWGLSFPVFA' A
#
# COMPACT_ATOMS: atom_id res chain seq x y z
N MET A 1 10.14 28.56 13.73
CA MET A 1 10.02 27.14 13.36
C MET A 1 8.95 27.06 12.26
N GLN A 2 9.33 26.77 11.02
CA GLN A 2 8.36 26.71 9.92
C GLN A 2 7.59 25.39 10.03
N ASN A 3 6.27 25.48 10.24
CA ASN A 3 5.36 24.34 10.17
C ASN A 3 5.27 23.91 8.71
N VAL A 4 6.05 22.90 8.33
CA VAL A 4 5.83 22.19 7.07
C VAL A 4 4.60 21.31 7.27
N GLN A 5 3.42 21.88 7.06
CA GLN A 5 2.25 21.06 6.77
C GLN A 5 2.48 20.47 5.39
N ILE A 6 3.05 19.26 5.34
CA ILE A 6 3.06 18.45 4.13
C ILE A 6 1.58 18.25 3.79
N ALA A 7 1.08 19.03 2.85
CA ALA A 7 -0.21 18.79 2.23
C ALA A 7 -0.07 17.44 1.52
N MET A 8 -0.36 16.35 2.23
CA MET A 8 -0.47 15.04 1.61
C MET A 8 -1.51 15.21 0.51
N ASP A 9 -1.12 14.92 -0.71
CA ASP A 9 -2.06 14.80 -1.82
C ASP A 9 -3.13 13.76 -1.46
N PHE A 10 -4.27 13.79 -2.16
CA PHE A 10 -5.36 12.84 -1.91
C PHE A 10 -4.90 11.37 -1.86
N PRO A 11 -3.94 10.91 -2.70
CA PRO A 11 -3.30 9.59 -2.56
C PRO A 11 -2.60 9.36 -1.21
N GLY A 12 -1.82 10.32 -0.73
CA GLY A 12 -1.16 10.23 0.58
C GLY A 12 -2.17 10.13 1.74
N PHE A 13 -3.31 10.81 1.64
CA PHE A 13 -4.38 10.70 2.65
C PHE A 13 -5.03 9.31 2.64
N ALA A 14 -5.31 8.74 1.46
CA ALA A 14 -5.82 7.37 1.33
C ALA A 14 -4.83 6.34 1.90
N GLN A 15 -3.53 6.55 1.67
CA GLN A 15 -2.49 5.68 2.20
C GLN A 15 -2.45 5.67 3.73
N GLU A 16 -2.74 6.79 4.40
CA GLU A 16 -2.80 6.83 5.86
C GLU A 16 -3.93 6.00 6.46
N PHE A 17 -5.08 5.90 5.79
CA PHE A 17 -6.15 4.98 6.22
C PHE A 17 -5.73 3.52 6.11
N LEU A 18 -5.08 3.16 5.01
CA LEU A 18 -4.56 1.80 4.81
C LEU A 18 -3.51 1.45 5.86
N ARG A 19 -2.57 2.36 6.14
CA ARG A 19 -1.50 2.15 7.14
C ARG A 19 -2.02 1.92 8.56
N ARG A 20 -3.20 2.45 8.88
CA ARG A 20 -3.89 2.30 10.17
C ARG A 20 -4.80 1.07 10.23
N ASN A 21 -5.14 0.46 9.10
CA ASN A 21 -5.98 -0.73 9.06
C ASN A 21 -5.16 -1.99 9.44
N PRO A 22 -5.50 -2.70 10.53
CA PRO A 22 -4.75 -3.87 10.97
C PRO A 22 -4.80 -5.05 9.99
N VAL A 23 -5.89 -5.19 9.23
CA VAL A 23 -6.05 -6.24 8.21
C VAL A 23 -5.12 -5.95 7.04
N TYR A 24 -5.11 -4.71 6.53
CA TYR A 24 -4.19 -4.30 5.46
C TYR A 24 -2.73 -4.53 5.86
N ARG A 25 -2.35 -4.14 7.09
CA ARG A 25 -0.97 -4.32 7.57
C ARG A 25 -0.54 -5.79 7.63
N LYS A 26 -1.45 -6.69 8.00
CA LYS A 26 -1.18 -8.13 8.04
C LYS A 26 -0.95 -8.66 6.62
N GLU A 27 -1.89 -8.40 5.72
CA GLU A 27 -1.79 -8.85 4.33
C GLU A 27 -0.57 -8.26 3.62
N TYR A 28 -0.30 -6.96 3.81
CA TYR A 28 0.89 -6.31 3.26
C TYR A 28 2.17 -6.99 3.74
N ARG A 29 2.25 -7.37 5.01
CA ARG A 29 3.44 -8.06 5.53
C ARG A 29 3.61 -9.44 4.89
N GLU A 30 2.51 -10.18 4.75
CA GLU A 30 2.49 -11.53 4.18
C GLU A 30 2.86 -11.52 2.69
N VAL A 31 2.28 -10.58 1.94
CA VAL A 31 2.40 -10.50 0.47
C VAL A 31 3.59 -9.66 0.01
N MET A 32 3.93 -8.56 0.66
CA MET A 32 4.98 -7.64 0.15
C MET A 32 6.33 -7.80 0.84
N THR A 33 6.36 -8.37 2.05
CA THR A 33 7.61 -8.45 2.86
C THR A 33 8.02 -9.88 3.22
N GLY A 34 7.24 -10.88 2.77
CA GLY A 34 7.55 -12.29 3.00
C GLY A 34 8.87 -12.71 2.33
N LYS A 35 9.62 -13.62 2.98
CA LYS A 35 10.86 -14.21 2.44
C LYS A 35 10.63 -15.25 1.31
N ARG A 36 9.37 -15.54 0.96
CA ARG A 36 9.05 -16.42 -0.18
C ARG A 36 9.12 -15.61 -1.46
N THR A 37 9.45 -16.26 -2.57
CA THR A 37 9.24 -15.71 -3.90
C THR A 37 7.76 -15.37 -4.03
N VAL A 38 7.41 -14.10 -3.83
CA VAL A 38 6.03 -13.66 -3.93
C VAL A 38 5.67 -13.64 -5.40
N HIS A 39 4.59 -14.32 -5.76
CA HIS A 39 4.08 -14.29 -7.13
C HIS A 39 3.47 -12.90 -7.38
N ARG A 40 3.86 -12.27 -8.48
CA ARG A 40 3.31 -10.97 -8.92
C ARG A 40 1.78 -10.93 -8.86
N ASP A 41 1.14 -12.05 -9.17
CA ASP A 41 -0.31 -12.20 -9.13
C ASP A 41 -0.89 -11.99 -7.72
N GLU A 42 -0.23 -12.46 -6.66
CA GLU A 42 -0.66 -12.25 -5.27
C GLU A 42 -0.55 -10.78 -4.86
N GLN A 43 0.47 -10.09 -5.35
CA GLN A 43 0.65 -8.64 -5.14
C GLN A 43 -0.43 -7.84 -5.86
N GLU A 44 -0.75 -8.20 -7.10
CA GLU A 44 -1.79 -7.56 -7.89
C GLU A 44 -3.19 -7.83 -7.32
N GLU A 45 -3.46 -9.04 -6.85
CA GLU A 45 -4.72 -9.39 -6.21
C GLU A 45 -4.93 -8.60 -4.90
N MET A 46 -3.89 -8.53 -4.06
CA MET A 46 -3.91 -7.70 -2.86
C MET A 46 -4.16 -6.23 -3.22
N ALA A 47 -3.47 -5.70 -4.24
CA ALA A 47 -3.64 -4.31 -4.67
C ALA A 47 -5.10 -4.00 -5.02
N ARG A 48 -5.73 -4.85 -5.85
CA ARG A 48 -7.12 -4.68 -6.28
C ARG A 48 -8.10 -4.69 -5.11
N ARG A 49 -7.90 -5.58 -4.13
CA ARG A 49 -8.75 -5.66 -2.91
C ARG A 49 -8.75 -4.37 -2.10
N TRP A 50 -7.63 -3.66 -2.08
CA TRP A 50 -7.47 -2.41 -1.32
C TRP A 50 -7.66 -1.14 -2.16
N GLY A 51 -8.14 -1.26 -3.40
CA GLY A 51 -8.33 -0.14 -4.31
C GLY A 51 -7.01 0.51 -4.75
N LEU A 52 -5.89 -0.21 -4.63
CA LEU A 52 -4.58 0.23 -5.06
C LEU A 52 -4.38 -0.10 -6.53
N SER A 53 -3.78 0.83 -7.26
CA SER A 53 -3.29 0.62 -8.61
C SER A 53 -1.80 0.92 -8.61
N PHE A 54 -0.98 -0.09 -8.90
CA PHE A 54 0.44 0.14 -9.16
C PHE A 54 0.63 0.42 -10.64
N PRO A 55 1.48 1.39 -11.02
CA PRO A 55 1.81 1.58 -12.43
C PRO A 55 2.39 0.29 -12.99
N VAL A 56 1.76 -0.22 -14.04
CA VAL A 56 2.30 -1.32 -14.84
C VAL A 56 3.42 -0.72 -15.68
N PHE A 57 4.65 -0.72 -15.17
CA PHE A 57 5.79 -0.45 -16.03
C PHE A 57 5.94 -1.66 -16.95
N ALA A 58 5.58 -1.45 -18.21
CA ALA A 58 5.83 -2.38 -19.31
C ALA A 58 7.32 -2.40 -19.67
#